data_AF-L8IJF8-F1
#
_entry.id   AF-L8IJF8-F1
#
_cell.length_a   1.000
_cell.length_b   1.000
_cell.length_c   1.000
_cell.angle_alpha   90.00
_cell.angle_beta   90.00
_cell.angle_gamma   90.00
#
_symmetry.space_group_name_H-M   'P 1'
#
loop_
_entity.id
_entity.type
_entity.pdbx_description
1 polymer ?
#
loop_
_entity_poly.entity_id
_entity_poly.type
_entity_poly.pdbx_seq_one_letter_code
_entity_poly.pdbx_strand_id
1 'polypeptide(L)'
;MMKGALLVLALMVTRELTFKTHEVEACPVFYETVFAVSLGLPRKALNETLDSIDANEAEKAAFGKLWDCFIEAEPEDRFNHLKYKVSITFSNDCTGYKLSSVVNAVRGLASSLLSLV
;
A
#
# COMPACT_ATOMS: atom_id res chain seq x y z
N MET A 1 8.56 -16.10 33.08
CA MET A 1 9.53 -15.12 32.54
C MET A 1 9.03 -14.64 31.17
N MET A 2 8.11 -13.66 31.10
CA MET A 2 7.58 -13.12 29.82
C MET A 2 7.30 -11.61 29.85
N LYS A 3 7.49 -10.96 31.00
CA LYS A 3 7.19 -9.53 31.19
C LYS A 3 8.04 -8.62 30.29
N GLY A 4 9.29 -9.03 29.99
CA GLY A 4 10.19 -8.26 29.11
C GLY A 4 9.71 -8.21 27.65
N ALA A 5 9.25 -9.33 27.09
CA ALA A 5 8.78 -9.39 25.71
C ALA A 5 7.48 -8.59 25.51
N LEU A 6 6.56 -8.65 26.49
CA LEU A 6 5.33 -7.85 26.46
C LEU A 6 5.59 -6.35 26.59
N LEU A 7 6.59 -5.95 27.38
CA LEU A 7 6.99 -4.55 27.51
C LEU A 7 7.60 -4.03 26.20
N VAL A 8 8.46 -4.81 25.55
CA VAL A 8 9.04 -4.45 24.24
C VAL A 8 7.93 -4.34 23.17
N LEU A 9 6.99 -5.29 23.13
CA LEU A 9 5.82 -5.22 22.25
C LEU A 9 4.96 -3.99 22.52
N ALA A 10 4.67 -3.69 23.79
CA ALA A 10 3.90 -2.51 24.18
C ALA A 10 4.60 -1.22 23.72
N LEU A 11 5.91 -1.12 23.95
CA LEU A 11 6.72 0.03 23.53
C LEU A 11 6.84 0.16 22.00
N MET A 12 6.82 -0.95 21.25
CA MET A 12 6.75 -0.92 19.78
C MET A 12 5.37 -0.45 19.29
N VAL A 13 4.28 -0.94 19.90
CA VAL A 13 2.90 -0.58 19.55
C VAL A 13 2.59 0.88 19.93
N THR A 14 3.11 1.37 21.06
CA THR A 14 2.99 2.77 21.48
C THR A 14 4.01 3.69 20.79
N ARG A 15 4.87 3.15 19.91
CA ARG A 15 5.90 3.87 19.14
C ARG A 15 7.02 4.52 19.98
N GLU A 16 7.10 4.20 21.27
CA GLU A 16 8.14 4.63 22.23
C GLU A 16 9.51 3.98 21.91
N LEU A 17 9.50 2.74 21.41
CA LEU A 17 10.65 2.06 20.80
C LEU A 17 10.54 2.16 19.27
N THR A 18 10.69 3.36 18.74
CA THR A 18 10.87 3.55 17.29
C THR A 18 12.30 3.18 16.93
N PHE A 19 12.49 1.97 16.40
CA PHE A 19 13.75 1.66 15.70
C PHE A 19 13.92 2.68 14.58
N LYS A 20 15.14 3.21 14.39
CA LYS A 20 15.47 4.03 13.22
C LYS A 20 15.31 3.18 11.97
N THR A 21 14.10 3.12 11.44
CA THR A 21 13.76 2.58 10.12
C THR A 21 13.88 3.69 9.08
N HIS A 22 14.84 4.60 9.23
CA HIS A 22 15.10 5.68 8.27
C HIS A 22 15.43 5.16 6.86
N GLU A 23 15.66 3.86 6.73
CA GLU A 23 15.99 3.17 5.48
C GLU A 23 15.10 1.94 5.22
N VAL A 24 13.91 1.86 5.83
CA VAL A 24 12.92 0.88 5.34
C VAL A 24 12.27 1.52 4.13
N GLU A 25 12.92 1.31 2.99
CA GLU A 25 12.39 1.58 1.66
C GLU A 25 10.93 1.11 1.62
N ALA A 26 10.01 2.06 1.45
CA ALA A 26 8.59 1.76 1.51
C ALA A 26 8.27 0.68 0.47
N CYS A 27 7.68 -0.45 0.87
CA CYS A 27 7.50 -1.65 0.04
C CYS A 27 6.92 -1.31 -1.35
N PRO A 28 7.74 -1.21 -2.42
CA PRO A 28 7.27 -0.72 -3.71
C PRO A 28 6.20 -1.64 -4.30
N VAL A 29 6.42 -2.95 -4.14
CA VAL A 29 5.50 -4.01 -4.55
C VAL A 29 4.13 -3.87 -3.87
N PHE A 30 4.09 -3.48 -2.59
CA PHE A 30 2.82 -3.25 -1.90
C PHE A 30 2.03 -2.14 -2.58
N TYR A 31 2.69 -1.00 -2.87
CA TYR A 31 2.01 0.12 -3.52
C TYR A 31 1.59 -0.23 -4.94
N GLU A 32 2.46 -0.86 -5.73
CA GLU A 32 2.13 -1.33 -7.08
C GLU A 32 0.92 -2.26 -7.07
N THR A 33 0.86 -3.20 -6.14
CA THR A 33 -0.29 -4.11 -5.98
C THR A 33 -1.57 -3.35 -5.61
N VAL A 34 -1.49 -2.42 -4.65
CA VAL A 34 -2.62 -1.57 -4.24
C VAL A 34 -3.12 -0.72 -5.41
N PHE A 35 -2.21 -0.12 -6.19
CA PHE A 35 -2.56 0.66 -7.38
C PHE A 35 -3.17 -0.23 -8.46
N ALA A 36 -2.59 -1.40 -8.75
CA ALA A 36 -3.08 -2.33 -9.75
C ALA A 36 -4.52 -2.79 -9.47
N VAL A 37 -4.81 -3.10 -8.20
CA VAL A 37 -6.16 -3.46 -7.74
C VAL A 37 -7.10 -2.25 -7.79
N SER A 38 -6.71 -1.12 -7.20
CA SER A 38 -7.59 0.06 -7.06
C SER A 38 -7.93 0.69 -8.41
N LEU A 39 -6.98 0.72 -9.34
CA LEU A 39 -7.17 1.27 -10.69
C LEU A 39 -7.76 0.25 -11.66
N GLY A 40 -7.94 -1.01 -11.25
CA GLY A 40 -8.42 -2.07 -12.13
C GLY A 40 -7.50 -2.32 -13.32
N LEU A 41 -6.18 -2.28 -13.11
CA LEU A 41 -5.20 -2.56 -14.17
C LEU A 41 -5.39 -3.98 -14.72
N PRO A 42 -4.94 -4.27 -15.96
CA PRO A 42 -5.07 -5.60 -16.53
C PRO A 42 -4.51 -6.68 -15.59
N ARG A 43 -5.20 -7.83 -15.48
CA ARG A 43 -4.81 -8.95 -14.60
C ARG A 43 -3.39 -9.45 -14.82
N LYS A 44 -2.86 -9.29 -16.05
CA LYS A 44 -1.46 -9.57 -16.39
C LYS A 44 -0.49 -8.70 -15.58
N ALA A 45 -0.77 -7.40 -15.44
CA ALA A 45 0.08 -6.48 -14.68
C ALA A 45 0.06 -6.82 -13.18
N LEU A 46 -1.11 -7.17 -12.62
CA LEU A 46 -1.21 -7.64 -11.23
C LEU A 46 -0.38 -8.91 -11.02
N ASN A 47 -0.48 -9.88 -11.93
CA ASN A 47 0.29 -11.11 -11.82
C ASN A 47 1.80 -10.86 -11.96
N GLU A 48 2.24 -9.98 -12.86
CA GLU A 48 3.66 -9.59 -12.99
C GLU A 48 4.20 -8.98 -11.69
N THR A 49 3.43 -8.12 -11.03
CA THR A 49 3.79 -7.58 -9.70
C THR A 49 3.88 -8.69 -8.65
N LEU A 50 2.95 -9.66 -8.65
CA LEU A 50 2.97 -10.79 -7.71
C LEU A 50 4.09 -11.78 -7.99
N ASP A 51 4.44 -11.99 -9.26
CA ASP A 51 5.57 -12.83 -9.67
C ASP A 51 6.90 -12.24 -9.19
N SER A 52 7.01 -10.91 -9.08
CA SER A 52 8.23 -10.25 -8.57
C SER A 52 8.55 -10.58 -7.10
N ILE A 53 7.59 -11.14 -6.36
CA ILE A 53 7.73 -11.59 -4.97
C ILE A 53 7.53 -13.11 -4.83
N ASP A 54 7.69 -13.84 -5.93
CA ASP A 54 7.54 -15.30 -5.98
C ASP A 54 6.19 -15.79 -5.44
N ALA A 55 5.11 -15.03 -5.67
CA ALA A 55 3.78 -15.39 -5.20
C ALA A 55 3.33 -16.72 -5.81
N ASN A 56 2.80 -17.61 -4.97
CA ASN A 56 2.27 -18.89 -5.42
C ASN A 56 0.86 -18.74 -6.05
N GLU A 57 0.39 -19.81 -6.69
CA GLU A 57 -0.90 -19.79 -7.40
C GLU A 57 -2.11 -19.51 -6.48
N ALA A 58 -2.04 -19.91 -5.21
CA ALA A 58 -3.11 -19.61 -4.25
C ALA A 58 -3.11 -18.12 -3.86
N GLU A 59 -1.95 -17.49 -3.71
CA GLU A 59 -1.81 -16.05 -3.45
C GLU A 59 -2.30 -15.23 -4.65
N LYS A 60 -1.91 -15.61 -5.88
CA LYS A 60 -2.42 -15.00 -7.11
C LYS A 60 -3.93 -15.13 -7.23
N ALA A 61 -4.49 -16.29 -6.89
CA ALA A 61 -5.93 -16.49 -6.88
C ALA A 61 -6.64 -15.59 -5.85
N ALA A 62 -6.04 -15.39 -4.67
CA ALA A 62 -6.58 -14.51 -3.65
C ALA A 62 -6.58 -13.04 -4.10
N PHE A 63 -5.47 -12.54 -4.64
CA PHE A 63 -5.39 -11.19 -5.20
C PHE A 63 -6.26 -11.02 -6.44
N GLY A 64 -6.44 -12.07 -7.24
CA GLY A 64 -7.39 -12.09 -8.34
C GLY A 64 -8.83 -11.85 -7.89
N LYS A 65 -9.26 -12.50 -6.80
CA LYS A 65 -10.59 -12.25 -6.21
C LYS A 65 -10.73 -10.84 -5.66
N LEU A 66 -9.67 -10.30 -5.03
CA LEU A 66 -9.65 -8.92 -4.58
C LEU A 66 -9.82 -7.95 -5.76
N TRP A 67 -9.10 -8.19 -6.85
CA TRP A 67 -9.22 -7.42 -8.08
C TRP A 67 -10.63 -7.50 -8.68
N ASP A 68 -11.23 -8.71 -8.73
CA ASP A 68 -12.59 -8.91 -9.23
C ASP A 68 -13.59 -8.03 -8.43
N CYS A 69 -13.48 -7.99 -7.08
CA CYS A 69 -14.32 -7.12 -6.25
C CYS A 69 -14.18 -5.63 -6.58
N PHE A 70 -12.98 -5.15 -6.91
CA PHE A 70 -12.77 -3.75 -7.28
C PHE A 70 -13.33 -3.44 -8.67
N ILE A 71 -13.20 -4.36 -9.63
CA ILE A 71 -13.71 -4.16 -11.00
C ILE A 71 -15.23 -4.16 -11.03
N GLU A 72 -15.86 -5.00 -10.21
CA GLU A 72 -17.31 -5.05 -10.05
C GLU A 72 -17.87 -3.82 -9.33
N ALA A 73 -17.05 -3.08 -8.59
CA ALA A 73 -17.45 -1.85 -7.90
C ALA A 73 -17.62 -0.65 -8.86
N GLU A 74 -18.42 0.31 -8.43
CA GLU A 74 -18.60 1.55 -9.18
C GLU A 74 -17.26 2.29 -9.33
N PRO A 75 -16.99 2.94 -10.48
CA PRO A 75 -15.74 3.69 -10.68
C PRO A 75 -15.46 4.73 -9.59
N GLU A 76 -16.52 5.34 -9.04
CA GLU A 76 -16.41 6.31 -7.94
C GLU A 76 -15.89 5.66 -6.64
N ASP A 77 -16.36 4.46 -6.29
CA ASP A 77 -15.91 3.74 -5.10
C ASP A 77 -14.42 3.39 -5.18
N ARG A 78 -13.96 2.96 -6.37
CA ARG A 78 -12.55 2.69 -6.63
C ARG A 78 -11.68 3.93 -6.48
N PHE A 79 -12.14 5.04 -7.04
CA PHE A 79 -11.46 6.33 -6.94
C PHE A 79 -11.39 6.81 -5.48
N ASN A 80 -12.48 6.68 -4.74
CA ASN A 80 -12.54 7.03 -3.32
C ASN A 80 -11.63 6.13 -2.47
N HIS A 81 -11.56 4.83 -2.76
CA HIS A 81 -10.63 3.92 -2.11
C HIS A 81 -9.17 4.36 -2.33
N LEU A 82 -8.82 4.69 -3.56
CA LEU A 82 -7.49 5.16 -3.92
C LEU A 82 -7.13 6.44 -3.16
N LYS A 83 -8.04 7.41 -3.13
CA LYS A 83 -7.89 8.68 -2.41
C LYS A 83 -7.67 8.45 -0.91
N TYR A 84 -8.43 7.55 -0.31
CA TYR A 84 -8.27 7.17 1.10
C TYR A 84 -6.90 6.54 1.38
N LYS A 85 -6.45 5.59 0.54
CA LYS A 85 -5.14 4.95 0.66
C LYS A 85 -3.99 5.95 0.55
N VAL A 86 -4.04 6.83 -0.45
CA VAL A 86 -3.07 7.92 -0.63
C VAL A 86 -3.04 8.81 0.61
N SER A 87 -4.20 9.20 1.13
CA SER A 87 -4.29 10.07 2.32
C SER A 87 -3.63 9.44 3.56
N ILE A 88 -3.80 8.13 3.78
CA ILE A 88 -3.11 7.40 4.85
C ILE A 88 -1.60 7.42 4.63
N THR A 89 -1.14 7.06 3.43
CA THR A 89 0.28 7.00 3.08
C THR A 89 1.00 8.33 3.30
N PHE A 90 0.32 9.46 3.02
CA PHE A 90 0.90 10.79 3.20
C PHE A 90 0.60 11.44 4.57
N SER A 91 -0.12 10.75 5.46
CA SER A 91 -0.42 11.25 6.80
C SER A 91 0.86 11.50 7.62
N ASN A 92 0.75 12.38 8.61
CA ASN A 92 1.87 12.69 9.51
C ASN A 92 2.40 11.45 10.24
N ASP A 93 1.52 10.49 10.52
CA ASP A 93 1.89 9.21 11.14
C ASP A 93 2.76 8.32 10.24
N CYS A 94 2.61 8.41 8.92
CA CYS A 94 3.37 7.63 7.94
C CYS A 94 4.55 8.40 7.32
N THR A 95 4.78 9.65 7.75
CA THR A 95 5.71 10.59 7.12
C THR A 95 7.19 10.21 7.24
N GLY A 96 7.57 9.39 8.23
CA GLY A 96 8.94 8.88 8.40
C GLY A 96 9.34 7.76 7.43
N TYR A 97 8.40 7.17 6.69
CA TYR A 97 8.60 6.04 5.76
C TYR A 97 8.45 6.47 4.29
N LYS A 98 8.62 7.76 4.00
CA LYS A 98 8.41 8.34 2.66
C LYS A 98 9.57 8.00 1.73
N LEU A 99 9.32 7.13 0.75
CA LEU A 99 10.17 6.96 -0.43
C LEU A 99 10.10 8.24 -1.28
N SER A 100 11.23 8.91 -1.53
CA SER A 100 11.27 10.07 -2.43
C SER A 100 10.76 9.73 -3.85
N SER A 101 10.92 8.48 -4.31
CA SER A 101 10.43 8.00 -5.61
C SER A 101 8.90 7.76 -5.63
N VAL A 102 8.34 7.13 -4.59
CA VAL A 102 6.88 6.90 -4.44
C VAL A 102 6.16 8.23 -4.21
N VAL A 103 6.75 9.16 -3.46
CA VAL A 103 6.23 10.52 -3.31
C VAL A 103 6.10 11.18 -4.68
N ASN A 104 7.04 10.99 -5.61
CA ASN A 104 6.98 11.61 -6.94
C ASN A 104 5.97 10.91 -7.87
N ALA A 105 5.94 9.57 -7.90
CA ALA A 105 4.97 8.81 -8.69
C ALA A 105 3.52 9.06 -8.22
N VAL A 106 3.32 9.05 -6.90
CA VAL A 106 2.00 9.27 -6.30
C VAL A 106 1.63 10.75 -6.26
N ARG A 107 2.57 11.71 -6.16
CA ARG A 107 2.28 13.13 -6.37
C ARG A 107 1.87 13.41 -7.82
N GLY A 108 2.43 12.70 -8.80
CA GLY A 108 2.01 12.78 -10.20
C GLY A 108 0.59 12.26 -10.41
N LEU A 109 0.27 11.11 -9.82
CA LEU A 109 -1.10 10.56 -9.82
C LEU A 109 -2.08 11.44 -9.03
N ALA A 110 -1.72 11.87 -7.82
CA ALA A 110 -2.56 12.70 -6.97
C ALA A 110 -2.80 14.09 -7.54
N SER A 111 -1.81 14.74 -8.16
CA SER A 111 -2.01 16.04 -8.82
C SER A 111 -2.96 15.92 -10.00
N SER A 112 -2.87 14.83 -10.77
CA SER A 112 -3.78 14.55 -11.90
C SER A 112 -5.21 14.22 -11.44
N LEU A 113 -5.34 13.51 -10.31
CA LEU A 113 -6.65 13.12 -9.75
C LEU A 113 -7.31 14.26 -8.97
N LEU A 114 -6.53 15.16 -8.34
CA LEU A 114 -7.03 16.36 -7.65
C LEU A 114 -7.44 17.48 -8.62
N SER A 115 -6.89 17.50 -9.85
CA SER A 115 -7.27 18.48 -10.89
C SER A 115 -8.55 18.14 -11.65
N LEU A 116 -9.15 16.96 -11.41
CA LEU A 116 -10.45 16.56 -11.96
C LEU A 116 -11.64 17.03 -11.10
N VAL A 117 -11.39 17.73 -10.00
CA VAL A 117 -12.38 18.43 -9.16
C VAL A 117 -12.28 19.93 -9.40
#